data_AF-H6SIV3-F1
#
_entry.id   AF-H6SIV3-F1
#
_cell.length_a   1.000
_cell.length_b   1.000
_cell.length_c   1.000
_cell.angle_alpha   90.00
_cell.angle_beta   90.00
_cell.angle_gamma   90.00
#
_symmetry.space_group_name_H-M   'P 1'
#
loop_
_entity.id
_entity.type
_entity.pdbx_description
1 polymer ?
#
loop_
_entity_poly.entity_id
_entity_poly.type
_entity_poly.pdbx_seq_one_letter_code
_entity_poly.pdbx_strand_id
1 'polypeptide(L)'
;MRKRRGGGDAGSFDLSGPPQRLAGLPALCFSAYGVRLTDLLLLIEEVAFGRVDVRLAQTLLGRSQDGRWQGTHQELATELGTAREVVSRQLKDFERRGWVSLGRGCVTVLSPDALATLRRP
;
A
#
# COMPACT_ATOMS: atom_id res chain seq x y z
N MET A 1 -42.01 45.08 61.73
CA MET A 1 -41.37 44.64 63.00
C MET A 1 -40.55 43.37 62.76
N ARG A 2 -39.28 43.37 63.20
CA ARG A 2 -38.36 42.26 63.58
C ARG A 2 -38.37 40.96 62.73
N LYS A 3 -37.36 40.66 61.88
CA LYS A 3 -35.95 40.23 62.13
C LYS A 3 -35.78 38.96 62.98
N ARG A 4 -35.27 37.88 62.35
CA ARG A 4 -34.18 36.95 62.79
C ARG A 4 -34.01 35.87 61.67
N ARG A 5 -32.87 35.79 60.96
CA ARG A 5 -31.63 35.00 61.22
C ARG A 5 -31.94 33.52 61.49
N GLY A 6 -31.36 32.50 60.85
CA GLY A 6 -30.24 32.36 59.90
C GLY A 6 -29.89 30.85 59.75
N GLY A 7 -28.86 30.53 58.95
CA GLY A 7 -28.28 29.17 58.79
C GLY A 7 -28.98 28.38 57.69
N GLY A 8 -28.37 28.01 56.56
CA GLY A 8 -27.04 27.42 56.45
C GLY A 8 -27.22 25.91 56.44
N ASP A 9 -27.50 25.33 55.27
CA ASP A 9 -27.10 23.96 55.02
C ASP A 9 -26.43 23.87 53.66
N ALA A 10 -25.28 23.22 53.70
CA ALA A 10 -24.34 23.09 52.62
C ALA A 10 -24.73 21.87 51.79
N GLY A 11 -24.54 21.98 50.47
CA GLY A 11 -24.28 20.81 49.64
C GLY A 11 -25.51 20.04 49.17
N SER A 12 -26.25 20.60 48.21
CA SER A 12 -26.81 19.76 47.14
C SER A 12 -25.82 19.76 45.98
N PHE A 13 -24.95 18.75 45.97
CA PHE A 13 -24.03 18.46 44.87
C PHE A 13 -24.85 18.23 43.60
N ASP A 14 -24.71 19.13 42.62
CA ASP A 14 -25.38 19.03 41.32
C ASP A 14 -24.82 17.84 40.55
N LEU A 15 -25.64 16.80 40.38
CA LEU A 15 -25.34 15.60 39.58
C LEU A 15 -25.90 15.70 38.14
N SER A 16 -26.30 16.89 37.67
CA SER A 16 -26.91 17.06 36.35
C SER A 16 -25.91 17.28 35.20
N GLY A 17 -24.60 17.20 35.46
CA GLY A 17 -23.58 17.28 34.41
C GLY A 17 -23.32 15.90 33.77
N PRO A 18 -23.33 15.76 32.43
CA PRO A 18 -23.06 14.48 31.79
C PRO A 18 -21.64 13.98 32.15
N PRO A 19 -21.43 12.66 32.33
CA PRO A 19 -20.12 12.12 32.68
C PRO A 19 -19.10 12.38 31.56
N GLN A 20 -18.18 13.32 31.79
CA GLN A 20 -17.15 13.71 30.83
C GLN A 20 -15.94 12.77 30.77
N ARG A 21 -16.13 11.45 30.97
CA ARG A 21 -15.01 10.51 30.92
C ARG A 21 -15.32 9.40 29.90
N LEU A 22 -14.42 9.30 28.91
CA LEU A 22 -14.30 8.27 27.85
C LEU A 22 -14.76 8.64 26.42
N ALA A 23 -15.14 9.89 26.15
CA ALA A 23 -15.26 10.36 24.77
C ALA A 23 -13.85 10.64 24.19
N GLY A 24 -13.19 9.61 23.66
CA GLY A 24 -11.91 9.77 22.94
C GLY A 24 -11.02 8.55 22.86
N LEU A 25 -11.12 7.60 23.81
CA LEU A 25 -10.25 6.41 23.82
C LEU A 25 -10.46 5.47 22.61
N PRO A 26 -11.69 5.20 22.15
CA PRO A 26 -11.89 4.39 20.95
C PRO A 26 -11.24 5.06 19.73
N ALA A 27 -11.45 6.36 19.54
CA ALA A 27 -10.88 7.12 18.42
C ALA A 27 -9.34 7.14 18.44
N LEU A 28 -8.73 7.26 19.61
CA LEU A 28 -7.27 7.19 19.78
C LEU A 28 -6.71 5.80 19.47
N CYS A 29 -7.36 4.73 19.94
CA CYS A 29 -6.98 3.37 19.57
C CYS A 29 -7.13 3.15 18.06
N PHE A 30 -8.27 3.50 17.45
CA PHE A 30 -8.49 3.37 16.01
C PHE A 30 -7.44 4.13 15.19
N SER A 31 -7.05 5.34 15.62
CA SER A 31 -5.99 6.10 14.98
C SER A 31 -4.63 5.41 15.08
N ALA A 32 -4.25 4.92 16.26
CA ALA A 32 -2.98 4.23 16.47
C ALA A 32 -2.88 2.92 15.67
N TYR A 33 -3.96 2.14 15.58
CA TYR A 33 -4.00 0.93 14.75
C TYR A 33 -4.05 1.26 13.24
N GLY A 34 -4.74 2.32 12.86
CA GLY A 34 -4.81 2.79 11.47
C GLY A 34 -3.44 3.14 10.92
N VAL A 35 -2.66 3.94 11.65
CA VAL A 35 -1.28 4.31 11.25
C VAL A 35 -0.40 3.07 11.07
N ARG A 36 -0.43 2.14 12.03
CA ARG A 36 0.37 0.91 11.95
C ARG A 36 -0.04 -0.01 10.79
N LEU A 37 -1.33 -0.09 10.49
CA LEU A 37 -1.83 -0.84 9.34
C LEU A 37 -1.38 -0.18 8.03
N THR A 38 -1.44 1.15 7.93
CA THR A 38 -0.93 1.89 6.77
C THR A 38 0.58 1.67 6.60
N ASP A 39 1.37 1.73 7.67
CA ASP A 39 2.82 1.48 7.61
C ASP A 39 3.13 0.06 7.11
N LEU A 40 2.38 -0.94 7.57
CA LEU A 40 2.50 -2.31 7.08
C LEU A 40 2.12 -2.44 5.62
N LEU A 41 1.04 -1.80 5.18
CA LEU A 41 0.62 -1.80 3.78
C LEU A 41 1.68 -1.14 2.89
N LEU A 42 2.26 -0.02 3.33
CA LEU A 42 3.35 0.66 2.60
C LEU A 42 4.61 -0.20 2.51
N LEU A 43 4.98 -0.89 3.60
CA LEU A 43 6.11 -1.82 3.59
C LEU A 43 5.84 -3.02 2.67
N ILE A 44 4.61 -3.55 2.67
CA ILE A 44 4.20 -4.62 1.76
C ILE A 44 4.27 -4.14 0.32
N GLU A 45 3.81 -2.93 0.02
CA GLU A 45 3.90 -2.32 -1.30
C GLU A 45 5.37 -2.22 -1.75
N GLU A 46 6.25 -1.64 -0.92
CA GLU A 46 7.67 -1.48 -1.24
C GLU A 46 8.35 -2.83 -1.54
N VAL A 47 8.13 -3.83 -0.69
CA VAL A 47 8.68 -5.18 -0.85
C VAL A 47 8.04 -5.92 -2.03
N ALA A 48 6.75 -5.77 -2.27
CA ALA A 48 6.05 -6.44 -3.37
C ALA A 48 6.45 -5.85 -4.72
N PHE A 49 6.49 -4.53 -4.88
CA PHE A 49 6.87 -3.87 -6.13
C PHE A 49 8.33 -4.15 -6.50
N GLY A 50 9.27 -4.00 -5.55
CA GLY A 50 10.69 -4.34 -5.74
C GLY A 50 10.98 -5.85 -5.85
N ARG A 51 9.97 -6.71 -5.70
CA ARG A 51 10.05 -8.14 -6.05
C ARG A 51 9.35 -8.45 -7.36
N VAL A 52 8.36 -7.65 -7.77
CA VAL A 52 7.63 -7.87 -9.03
C VAL A 52 8.51 -7.49 -10.22
N ASP A 53 9.28 -6.41 -10.14
CA ASP A 53 10.26 -6.04 -11.18
C ASP A 53 11.30 -7.14 -11.44
N VAL A 54 11.90 -7.70 -10.40
CA VAL A 54 12.87 -8.79 -10.49
C VAL A 54 12.25 -10.04 -11.08
N ARG A 55 11.08 -10.46 -10.56
CA ARG A 55 10.38 -11.65 -11.08
C ARG A 55 9.91 -11.43 -12.52
N LEU A 56 9.42 -10.25 -12.88
CA LEU A 56 9.03 -9.91 -14.24
C LEU A 56 10.23 -9.97 -15.19
N ALA A 57 11.37 -9.39 -14.80
CA ALA A 57 12.61 -9.46 -15.58
C ALA A 57 13.05 -10.92 -15.80
N GLN A 58 12.98 -11.75 -14.75
CA GLN A 58 13.28 -13.18 -14.85
C GLN A 58 12.31 -13.92 -15.78
N THR A 59 11.01 -13.66 -15.68
CA THR A 59 10.00 -14.26 -16.57
C THR A 59 10.25 -13.87 -18.03
N LEU A 60 10.51 -12.59 -18.31
CA LEU A 60 10.78 -12.12 -19.67
C LEU A 60 12.07 -12.75 -20.23
N LEU A 61 13.16 -12.79 -19.46
CA LEU A 61 14.41 -13.40 -19.90
C LEU A 61 14.31 -14.92 -20.09
N GLY A 62 13.52 -15.61 -19.25
CA GLY A 62 13.37 -17.05 -19.30
C GLY A 62 12.37 -17.57 -20.34
N ARG A 63 11.37 -16.77 -20.72
CA ARG A 63 10.26 -17.19 -21.60
C ARG A 63 10.21 -16.48 -22.95
N SER A 64 11.03 -15.45 -23.18
CA SER A 64 11.12 -14.84 -24.51
C SER A 64 11.76 -15.80 -25.50
N GLN A 65 11.12 -15.99 -26.65
CA GLN A 65 11.70 -16.70 -27.81
C GLN A 65 12.21 -15.62 -28.78
N ASP A 66 13.47 -15.73 -29.21
CA ASP A 66 14.14 -14.72 -30.04
C ASP A 66 14.01 -13.29 -29.48
N GLY A 67 14.11 -13.16 -28.15
CA GLY A 67 13.97 -11.87 -27.45
C GLY A 67 12.55 -11.31 -27.44
N ARG A 68 11.53 -12.08 -27.84
CA ARG A 68 10.13 -11.67 -27.83
C ARG A 68 9.30 -12.58 -26.96
N TRP A 69 8.54 -11.98 -26.06
CA TRP A 69 7.50 -12.64 -25.30
C TRP A 69 6.15 -12.34 -25.95
N GLN A 70 5.37 -13.37 -26.28
CA GLN A 70 4.02 -13.22 -26.83
C GLN A 70 2.99 -13.47 -25.73
N GLY A 71 2.06 -12.53 -25.58
CA GLY A 71 1.00 -12.60 -24.60
C GLY A 71 0.55 -11.24 -24.09
N THR A 72 -0.34 -11.26 -23.12
CA THR A 72 -0.97 -10.08 -22.52
C THR A 72 -0.37 -9.75 -21.16
N HIS A 73 -0.50 -8.48 -20.73
CA HIS A 73 -0.09 -8.10 -19.38
C HIS A 73 -0.87 -8.88 -18.29
N GLN A 74 -2.07 -9.36 -18.61
CA GLN A 74 -2.88 -10.16 -17.68
C GLN A 74 -2.26 -11.54 -17.46
N GLU A 75 -1.73 -12.18 -18.50
CA GLU A 75 -1.06 -13.48 -18.38
C GLU A 75 0.19 -13.38 -17.50
N LEU A 76 1.03 -12.35 -17.72
CA LEU A 76 2.17 -12.06 -16.85
C LEU A 76 1.72 -11.79 -15.41
N ALA A 77 0.63 -11.06 -15.20
CA ALA A 77 0.14 -10.76 -13.86
C ALA A 77 -0.34 -12.00 -13.11
N THR A 78 -1.08 -12.87 -13.79
CA THR A 78 -1.52 -14.16 -13.26
C THR A 78 -0.32 -15.04 -12.90
N GLU A 79 0.70 -15.10 -13.76
CA GLU A 79 1.92 -15.87 -13.50
C GLU A 79 2.72 -15.33 -12.31
N LEU A 80 2.84 -14.00 -12.21
CA LEU A 80 3.61 -13.34 -11.15
C LEU A 80 2.84 -13.24 -9.83
N GLY A 81 1.57 -13.64 -9.80
CA GLY A 81 0.69 -13.53 -8.64
C GLY A 81 0.48 -12.08 -8.21
N THR A 82 0.23 -11.19 -9.17
CA THR A 82 0.05 -9.75 -8.95
C THR A 82 -1.08 -9.19 -9.81
N ALA A 83 -1.38 -7.89 -9.69
CA ALA A 83 -2.38 -7.23 -10.51
C ALA A 83 -1.81 -6.80 -11.88
N ARG A 84 -2.67 -6.79 -12.91
CA ARG A 84 -2.32 -6.40 -14.28
C ARG A 84 -1.80 -4.97 -14.37
N GLU A 85 -2.32 -4.08 -13.55
CA GLU A 85 -1.93 -2.68 -13.45
C GLU A 85 -0.48 -2.54 -12.96
N VAL A 86 -0.06 -3.41 -12.03
CA VAL A 86 1.32 -3.46 -11.53
C VAL A 86 2.27 -3.87 -12.65
N VAL A 87 1.97 -4.97 -13.34
CA VAL A 87 2.77 -5.41 -14.50
C VAL A 87 2.81 -4.34 -15.57
N SER A 88 1.68 -3.69 -15.87
CA SER A 88 1.62 -2.63 -16.89
C SER A 88 2.48 -1.43 -16.53
N ARG A 89 2.50 -1.01 -15.26
CA ARG A 89 3.39 0.06 -14.78
C ARG A 89 4.85 -0.35 -14.90
N GLN A 90 5.19 -1.56 -14.46
CA GLN A 90 6.56 -2.05 -14.49
C GLN A 90 7.10 -2.20 -15.93
N LEU A 91 6.29 -2.70 -16.85
CA LEU A 91 6.63 -2.81 -18.26
C LEU A 91 6.85 -1.43 -18.91
N LYS A 92 6.03 -0.44 -18.58
CA LYS A 92 6.24 0.95 -19.02
C LYS A 92 7.53 1.55 -18.45
N ASP A 93 7.88 1.21 -17.22
CA ASP A 93 9.13 1.66 -16.59
C ASP A 93 10.35 1.02 -17.27
N PHE A 94 10.28 -0.26 -17.61
CA PHE A 94 11.31 -0.93 -18.40
C PHE A 94 11.42 -0.35 -19.82
N GLU A 95 10.29 -0.04 -20.46
CA GLU A 95 10.27 0.60 -21.78
C GLU A 95 10.90 1.99 -21.75
N ARG A 96 10.55 2.82 -20.76
CA ARG A 96 11.18 4.13 -20.54
C ARG A 96 12.69 4.06 -20.32
N ARG A 97 13.19 2.98 -19.72
CA ARG A 97 14.63 2.73 -19.54
C ARG A 97 15.30 2.14 -20.78
N GLY A 98 14.55 1.86 -21.86
CA GLY A 98 15.04 1.24 -23.08
C GLY A 98 15.34 -0.26 -22.94
N TRP A 99 14.82 -0.91 -21.90
CA TRP A 99 15.08 -2.33 -21.63
C TRP A 99 14.17 -3.25 -22.42
N VAL A 100 12.95 -2.80 -22.70
CA VAL A 100 11.95 -3.52 -23.49
C VAL A 100 11.24 -2.55 -24.44
N SER A 101 10.51 -3.10 -25.41
CA SER A 101 9.53 -2.38 -26.23
C SER A 101 8.19 -3.09 -26.17
N LEU A 102 7.12 -2.34 -25.96
CA LEU A 102 5.77 -2.87 -25.85
C LEU A 102 5.06 -2.82 -27.21
N GLY A 103 4.51 -3.95 -27.63
CA GLY A 103 3.63 -4.07 -28.79
C GLY A 103 2.26 -4.62 -28.40
N ARG A 104 1.31 -4.62 -29.33
CA ARG A 104 0.01 -5.26 -29.07
C ARG A 104 0.22 -6.77 -28.90
N GLY A 105 -0.03 -7.26 -27.69
CA GLY A 105 0.09 -8.69 -27.36
C GLY A 105 1.52 -9.22 -27.41
N CYS A 106 2.54 -8.35 -27.35
CA CYS A 106 3.93 -8.81 -27.24
C CYS A 106 4.81 -7.80 -26.49
N VAL A 107 5.86 -8.33 -25.87
CA VAL A 107 6.94 -7.57 -25.24
C VAL A 107 8.24 -8.00 -25.90
N THR A 108 9.01 -7.04 -26.43
CA THR A 108 10.32 -7.31 -27.02
C THR A 108 11.40 -6.88 -26.04
N VAL A 109 12.30 -7.77 -25.68
CA VAL A 109 13.47 -7.50 -24.84
C VAL A 109 14.55 -6.84 -25.69
N LEU A 110 14.89 -5.59 -25.37
CA LEU A 110 15.92 -4.82 -26.09
C LEU A 110 17.27 -4.92 -25.41
N SER A 111 17.29 -4.95 -24.06
CA SER A 111 18.51 -5.00 -23.26
C SER A 111 18.46 -6.15 -22.24
N PRO A 112 18.81 -7.39 -22.66
CA PRO A 112 18.81 -8.55 -21.78
C PRO A 112 19.74 -8.38 -20.56
N ASP A 113 20.92 -7.78 -20.76
CA ASP A 113 21.92 -7.57 -19.71
C ASP A 113 21.42 -6.63 -18.59
N ALA A 114 20.69 -5.59 -18.97
CA ALA A 114 20.10 -4.65 -18.03
C ALA A 114 19.03 -5.33 -17.16
N LEU A 115 18.16 -6.14 -17.77
CA LEU A 115 17.18 -6.95 -17.05
C LEU A 115 17.86 -8.01 -16.16
N ALA A 116 18.97 -8.59 -16.62
CA ALA A 116 19.74 -9.57 -15.87
C ALA A 116 20.43 -8.97 -14.63
N THR A 117 20.66 -7.65 -14.60
CA THR A 117 21.21 -6.96 -13.43
C THR A 117 20.22 -6.96 -12.27
N LEU A 118 18.91 -6.84 -12.55
CA LEU A 118 17.85 -6.95 -11.52
C LEU A 118 17.75 -8.34 -10.91
N ARG A 119 18.24 -9.37 -11.60
CA ARG A 119 18.22 -10.75 -11.10
C ARG A 119 19.14 -10.92 -9.87
N ARG A 120 20.14 -10.05 -9.70
CA ARG A 120 21.11 -10.15 -8.60
C ARG A 120 20.59 -9.38 -7.38
N PRO A 121 20.38 -10.04 -6.22
CA PRO A 121 20.04 -9.35 -4.98
C PRO A 121 21.23 -8.54 -4.43
#